data_AF-A0A1I5B0B6-F1
#
_entry.id   AF-A0A1I5B0B6-F1
#
_cell.length_a   1.000
_cell.length_b   1.000
_cell.length_c   1.000
_cell.angle_alpha   90.00
_cell.angle_beta   90.00
_cell.angle_gamma   90.00
#
_symmetry.space_group_name_H-M   'P 1'
#
loop_
_entity.id
_entity.type
_entity.pdbx_description
1 polymer ?
#
loop_
_entity_poly.entity_id
_entity_poly.type
_entity_poly.pdbx_seq_one_letter_code
_entity_poly.pdbx_strand_id
1 'polypeptide(L)'
;MKKYQSILLAAFAFSFVACEPEFENEVTNESYSKGEADFTTYVALGNSLTAGYMDGTVYRSGQQYSFPNLLAKQFAVVGGGSFTQPSFSDDTNDLGGLLLMGQQAAATRLIINMSTGGPQNLTGTPTIEISNLQAKAYNNMGVPGAKSFHLLAPGYGNLANVATGKANPYFVRHATSPNTTVLSDAMSMNPTFFTNWIGANDVLAYALSGGVGVSQEGNMDPSTYGSNDITDRQVFASAYTTIVNTLTSNGAKGVVATIPDVTSIPHFTTVPYNPLTAEALGGEATVDQLNAQLLGPLKQILTALGQGNRINSFSKTEGNALLVKDETLTDLSQQITAVASQNQQLAPIAGLLGQLYGQARHASRNDLFVLGTSSVIGTTSTAPIFANVPSPYKELFSKIGVTFPLEDKYVLVPAEQTIIKTATKEFNDIIWAAARSKKLAVADMNAIMGYLTGGIRLGDGQWYTADYFKGTGNMNKVLFSLDGVHPNPRGYAFVANEIVKVINEHYKAKLPMLVPGNYPGVTIKASN
;
A
#
# COMPACT_ATOMS: atom_id res chain seq x y z
N MET A 1 -32.81 -62.66 21.19
CA MET A 1 -33.34 -62.18 19.89
C MET A 1 -34.47 -61.12 19.99
N LYS A 2 -35.12 -60.90 21.14
CA LYS A 2 -36.19 -59.88 21.28
C LYS A 2 -35.72 -58.44 21.65
N LYS A 3 -34.41 -58.22 21.91
CA LYS A 3 -33.87 -56.89 22.25
C LYS A 3 -33.27 -56.09 21.08
N TYR A 4 -33.13 -56.70 19.90
CA TYR A 4 -32.59 -56.03 18.71
C TYR A 4 -33.67 -55.57 17.72
N GLN A 5 -34.90 -56.08 17.83
CA GLN A 5 -36.02 -55.64 16.98
C GLN A 5 -36.55 -54.25 17.36
N SER A 6 -36.49 -53.87 18.64
CA SER A 6 -36.92 -52.55 19.11
C SER A 6 -35.95 -51.41 18.75
N ILE A 7 -34.67 -51.72 18.55
CA ILE A 7 -33.63 -50.74 18.17
C ILE A 7 -33.65 -50.51 16.66
N LEU A 8 -33.92 -51.55 15.86
CA LEU A 8 -34.08 -51.43 14.40
C LEU A 8 -35.36 -50.69 13.99
N LEU A 9 -36.45 -50.79 14.77
CA LEU A 9 -37.69 -50.04 14.50
C LEU A 9 -37.59 -48.56 14.90
N ALA A 10 -36.79 -48.23 15.93
CA ALA A 10 -36.48 -46.84 16.27
C ALA A 10 -35.53 -46.19 15.25
N ALA A 11 -34.55 -46.93 14.71
CA ALA A 11 -33.64 -46.43 13.69
C ALA A 11 -34.30 -46.19 12.31
N PHE A 12 -35.39 -46.90 11.99
CA PHE A 12 -36.16 -46.70 10.75
C PHE A 12 -37.20 -45.56 10.84
N ALA A 13 -37.57 -45.14 12.05
CA ALA A 13 -38.46 -44.01 12.29
C ALA A 13 -37.75 -42.65 12.24
N PHE A 14 -36.41 -42.61 12.40
CA PHE A 14 -35.61 -41.39 12.22
C PHE A 14 -35.18 -41.13 10.77
N SER A 15 -35.46 -42.04 9.83
CA SER A 15 -35.14 -41.87 8.40
C SER A 15 -36.17 -41.09 7.58
N PHE A 16 -37.25 -40.58 8.20
CA PHE A 16 -38.27 -39.75 7.52
C PHE A 16 -38.52 -38.39 8.18
N VAL A 17 -37.62 -37.93 9.04
CA VAL A 17 -37.49 -36.49 9.33
C VAL A 17 -36.20 -36.00 8.69
N ALA A 18 -36.16 -36.10 7.36
CA ALA A 18 -35.44 -35.08 6.63
C ALA A 18 -36.21 -33.79 6.93
N CYS A 19 -35.68 -32.97 7.84
CA CYS A 19 -35.91 -31.54 7.70
C CYS A 19 -35.51 -31.23 6.26
N GLU A 20 -36.50 -31.02 5.38
CA GLU A 20 -36.26 -30.06 4.33
C GLU A 20 -35.75 -28.82 5.06
N PRO A 21 -34.56 -28.30 4.73
CA PRO A 21 -34.24 -26.95 5.13
C PRO A 21 -35.29 -26.09 4.44
N GLU A 22 -36.40 -25.81 5.11
CA GLU A 22 -37.23 -24.67 4.77
C GLU A 22 -36.28 -23.49 4.86
N PHE A 23 -35.97 -22.90 3.71
CA PHE A 23 -35.38 -21.58 3.66
C PHE A 23 -36.45 -20.64 4.27
N GLU A 24 -36.48 -20.51 5.59
CA GLU A 24 -37.51 -19.73 6.32
C GLU A 24 -37.57 -18.27 5.89
N ASN A 25 -36.62 -17.81 5.06
CA ASN A 25 -36.83 -16.68 4.19
C ASN A 25 -36.14 -16.98 2.85
N GLU A 26 -36.91 -17.18 1.77
CA GLU A 26 -36.33 -16.95 0.44
C GLU A 26 -35.73 -15.54 0.45
N VAL A 27 -34.45 -15.40 0.12
CA VAL A 27 -33.82 -14.10 -0.04
C VAL A 27 -34.33 -13.50 -1.35
N THR A 28 -35.57 -13.04 -1.34
CA THR A 28 -36.14 -12.23 -2.41
C THR A 28 -35.62 -10.80 -2.27
N ASN A 29 -35.72 -9.99 -3.33
CA ASN A 29 -35.33 -8.58 -3.26
C ASN A 29 -36.09 -7.79 -2.16
N GLU A 30 -37.23 -8.29 -1.68
CA GLU A 30 -38.01 -7.71 -0.59
C GLU A 30 -37.34 -7.85 0.79
N SER A 31 -36.33 -8.73 0.91
CA SER A 31 -35.53 -8.89 2.13
C SER A 31 -34.48 -7.79 2.31
N TYR A 32 -34.15 -7.06 1.24
CA TYR A 32 -33.16 -5.99 1.26
C TYR A 32 -33.82 -4.63 1.49
N SER A 33 -33.11 -3.75 2.19
CA SER A 33 -33.62 -2.40 2.49
C SER A 33 -32.48 -1.40 2.59
N LYS A 34 -32.76 -0.15 2.21
CA LYS A 34 -31.82 0.95 2.44
C LYS A 34 -31.80 1.45 3.89
N GLY A 35 -32.70 0.94 4.73
CA GLY A 35 -32.89 1.41 6.10
C GLY A 35 -33.13 2.92 6.11
N GLU A 36 -32.29 3.63 6.85
CA GLU A 36 -32.33 5.08 6.95
C GLU A 36 -31.42 5.81 5.93
N ALA A 37 -30.67 5.10 5.10
CA ALA A 37 -29.78 5.69 4.10
C ALA A 37 -30.55 6.04 2.80
N ASP A 38 -29.98 6.94 2.00
CA ASP A 38 -30.50 7.26 0.67
C ASP A 38 -29.41 7.19 -0.39
N PHE A 39 -29.41 6.14 -1.21
CA PHE A 39 -28.36 5.87 -2.20
C PHE A 39 -28.68 6.40 -3.60
N THR A 40 -29.65 7.32 -3.72
CA THR A 40 -30.10 7.90 -5.00
C THR A 40 -28.98 8.59 -5.76
N THR A 41 -28.10 9.30 -5.05
CA THR A 41 -26.85 9.86 -5.57
C THR A 41 -25.71 9.49 -4.63
N TYR A 42 -25.02 8.40 -4.96
CA TYR A 42 -23.80 8.00 -4.28
C TYR A 42 -22.57 8.68 -4.88
N VAL A 43 -21.73 9.32 -4.05
CA VAL A 43 -20.43 9.87 -4.45
C VAL A 43 -19.30 9.34 -3.55
N ALA A 44 -18.18 8.96 -4.14
CA ALA A 44 -17.02 8.43 -3.41
C ALA A 44 -15.82 9.38 -3.55
N LEU A 45 -15.28 9.86 -2.43
CA LEU A 45 -14.07 10.68 -2.37
C LEU A 45 -12.93 9.87 -1.76
N GLY A 46 -11.72 10.13 -2.23
CA GLY A 46 -10.52 9.53 -1.67
C GLY A 46 -9.36 9.54 -2.64
N ASN A 47 -8.44 8.61 -2.43
CA ASN A 47 -7.22 8.50 -3.20
C ASN A 47 -7.26 7.32 -4.19
N SER A 48 -6.11 6.67 -4.42
CA SER A 48 -5.94 5.50 -5.27
C SER A 48 -6.83 4.32 -4.86
N LEU A 49 -7.05 4.12 -3.55
CA LEU A 49 -7.96 3.09 -3.05
C LEU A 49 -9.38 3.29 -3.59
N THR A 50 -9.87 4.53 -3.57
CA THR A 50 -11.18 4.90 -4.12
C THR A 50 -11.23 4.80 -5.64
N ALA A 51 -10.14 5.17 -6.32
CA ALA A 51 -10.07 5.14 -7.79
C ALA A 51 -10.12 3.73 -8.39
N GLY A 52 -9.86 2.68 -7.59
CA GLY A 52 -9.69 1.31 -8.09
C GLY A 52 -8.29 1.04 -8.63
N TYR A 53 -7.28 1.73 -8.09
CA TYR A 53 -5.88 1.51 -8.42
C TYR A 53 -5.44 0.12 -7.97
N MET A 54 -4.76 -0.62 -8.83
CA MET A 54 -4.18 -1.91 -8.49
C MET A 54 -3.05 -2.24 -9.46
N ASP A 55 -2.15 -3.13 -9.06
CA ASP A 55 -1.02 -3.56 -9.89
C ASP A 55 -0.20 -2.36 -10.40
N GLY A 56 -0.06 -1.31 -9.58
CA GLY A 56 0.77 -0.16 -9.93
C GLY A 56 0.13 0.87 -10.86
N THR A 57 -1.15 0.77 -11.26
CA THR A 57 -1.84 1.80 -12.06
C THR A 57 -3.38 1.74 -11.96
N VAL A 58 -4.09 2.66 -12.61
CA VAL A 58 -5.51 2.49 -12.95
C VAL A 58 -5.60 1.98 -14.38
N TYR A 59 -6.32 0.88 -14.60
CA TYR A 59 -6.51 0.28 -15.92
C TYR A 59 -7.96 -0.17 -16.12
N ARG A 60 -8.41 -0.25 -17.38
CA ARG A 60 -9.83 -0.39 -17.74
C ARG A 60 -10.53 -1.57 -17.07
N SER A 61 -9.96 -2.77 -17.17
CA SER A 61 -10.58 -3.97 -16.60
C SER A 61 -10.44 -4.04 -15.07
N GLY A 62 -9.47 -3.35 -14.48
CA GLY A 62 -9.28 -3.30 -13.02
C GLY A 62 -10.26 -2.35 -12.34
N GLN A 63 -10.47 -1.17 -12.94
CA GLN A 63 -11.30 -0.10 -12.35
C GLN A 63 -12.76 -0.50 -12.11
N GLN A 64 -13.28 -1.48 -12.86
CA GLN A 64 -14.63 -2.02 -12.64
C GLN A 64 -14.78 -2.73 -11.27
N TYR A 65 -13.68 -3.07 -10.62
CA TYR A 65 -13.63 -3.69 -9.30
C TYR A 65 -13.34 -2.69 -8.18
N SER A 66 -13.27 -1.39 -8.46
CA SER A 66 -13.13 -0.38 -7.40
C SER A 66 -14.22 -0.57 -6.33
N PHE A 67 -13.88 -0.42 -5.05
CA PHE A 67 -14.87 -0.61 -3.98
C PHE A 67 -16.11 0.29 -4.17
N PRO A 68 -16.02 1.55 -4.67
CA PRO A 68 -17.21 2.35 -4.90
C PRO A 68 -18.12 1.75 -5.97
N ASN A 69 -17.56 1.22 -7.06
CA ASN A 69 -18.36 0.58 -8.10
C ASN A 69 -19.02 -0.71 -7.60
N LEU A 70 -18.35 -1.46 -6.74
CA LEU A 70 -18.91 -2.65 -6.10
C LEU A 70 -20.04 -2.30 -5.12
N LEU A 71 -19.86 -1.25 -4.31
CA LEU A 71 -20.90 -0.73 -3.42
C LEU A 71 -22.13 -0.25 -4.19
N ALA A 72 -21.93 0.51 -5.27
CA ALA A 72 -23.03 0.99 -6.11
C ALA A 72 -23.89 -0.16 -6.66
N LYS A 73 -23.28 -1.29 -7.04
CA LYS A 73 -24.02 -2.49 -7.44
C LYS A 73 -24.89 -3.06 -6.31
N GLN A 74 -24.43 -3.00 -5.06
CA GLN A 74 -25.24 -3.43 -3.91
C GLN A 74 -26.35 -2.41 -3.59
N PHE A 75 -26.06 -1.11 -3.72
CA PHE A 75 -27.05 -0.06 -3.52
C PHE A 75 -28.18 -0.10 -4.54
N ALA A 76 -27.89 -0.47 -5.79
CA ALA A 76 -28.89 -0.62 -6.85
C ALA A 76 -30.01 -1.62 -6.47
N VAL A 77 -29.71 -2.65 -5.66
CA VAL A 77 -30.68 -3.65 -5.18
C VAL A 77 -31.78 -3.01 -4.31
N VAL A 78 -31.50 -1.89 -3.65
CA VAL A 78 -32.42 -1.17 -2.78
C VAL A 78 -32.81 0.21 -3.34
N GLY A 79 -32.75 0.37 -4.66
CA GLY A 79 -33.16 1.60 -5.37
C GLY A 79 -32.09 2.70 -5.43
N GLY A 80 -30.81 2.35 -5.29
CA GLY A 80 -29.70 3.28 -5.55
C GLY A 80 -29.62 3.73 -7.02
N GLY A 81 -29.09 4.93 -7.25
CA GLY A 81 -28.98 5.51 -8.58
C GLY A 81 -27.81 4.96 -9.40
N SER A 82 -27.65 5.47 -10.63
CA SER A 82 -26.53 5.14 -11.50
C SER A 82 -25.20 5.62 -10.90
N PHE A 83 -24.15 4.83 -11.05
CA PHE A 83 -22.80 5.18 -10.62
C PHE A 83 -21.85 5.26 -11.81
N THR A 84 -21.17 6.40 -11.94
CA THR A 84 -20.23 6.67 -13.04
C THR A 84 -18.79 6.78 -12.52
N GLN A 85 -17.83 6.32 -13.32
CA GLN A 85 -16.40 6.40 -13.02
C GLN A 85 -15.66 7.11 -14.15
N PRO A 86 -14.52 7.78 -13.86
CA PRO A 86 -13.66 8.33 -14.89
C PRO A 86 -13.33 7.30 -15.95
N SER A 87 -13.53 7.63 -17.22
CA SER A 87 -13.40 6.64 -18.29
C SER A 87 -11.94 6.26 -18.54
N PHE A 88 -11.71 4.96 -18.75
CA PHE A 88 -10.46 4.40 -19.28
C PHE A 88 -10.73 3.62 -20.57
N SER A 89 -11.73 4.02 -21.35
CA SER A 89 -12.04 3.40 -22.65
C SER A 89 -10.86 3.50 -23.64
N ASP A 90 -10.02 4.52 -23.49
CA ASP A 90 -8.79 4.76 -24.24
C ASP A 90 -7.65 3.80 -23.86
N ASP A 91 -7.75 3.04 -22.76
CA ASP A 91 -6.86 1.93 -22.42
C ASP A 91 -7.18 0.67 -23.26
N THR A 92 -6.98 0.79 -24.58
CA THR A 92 -7.43 -0.19 -25.57
C THR A 92 -6.87 -1.60 -25.33
N ASN A 93 -5.65 -1.69 -24.81
CA ASN A 93 -4.91 -2.93 -24.58
C ASN A 93 -4.89 -3.38 -23.11
N ASP A 94 -5.63 -2.69 -22.23
CA ASP A 94 -5.68 -3.01 -20.80
C ASP A 94 -4.27 -3.03 -20.17
N LEU A 95 -3.45 -2.05 -20.59
CA LEU A 95 -2.07 -1.86 -20.13
C LEU A 95 -2.02 -0.94 -18.91
N GLY A 96 -3.02 -0.06 -18.75
CA GLY A 96 -2.92 1.05 -17.82
C GLY A 96 -1.75 1.98 -18.16
N GLY A 97 -1.20 2.64 -17.15
CA GLY A 97 -0.17 3.66 -17.33
C GLY A 97 -0.73 4.96 -17.89
N LEU A 98 0.15 5.92 -18.15
CA LEU A 98 -0.24 7.25 -18.64
C LEU A 98 0.77 7.76 -19.67
N LEU A 99 0.25 8.51 -20.64
CA LEU A 99 1.00 9.37 -21.54
C LEU A 99 0.75 10.84 -21.19
N LEU A 100 1.75 11.68 -21.43
CA LEU A 100 1.63 13.14 -21.50
C LEU A 100 2.22 13.59 -22.83
N MET A 101 1.38 14.12 -23.72
CA MET A 101 1.80 14.56 -25.06
C MET A 101 2.52 13.46 -25.84
N GLY A 102 2.02 12.23 -25.76
CA GLY A 102 2.59 11.04 -26.41
C GLY A 102 3.83 10.45 -25.73
N GLN A 103 4.36 11.07 -24.67
CA GLN A 103 5.49 10.54 -23.89
C GLN A 103 4.99 9.79 -22.67
N GLN A 104 5.64 8.68 -22.32
CA GLN A 104 5.24 7.90 -21.15
C GLN A 104 5.45 8.69 -19.86
N ALA A 105 4.35 8.92 -19.13
CA ALA A 105 4.30 9.63 -17.86
C ALA A 105 4.11 8.70 -16.65
N ALA A 106 3.56 7.49 -16.86
CA ALA A 106 3.47 6.45 -15.83
C ALA A 106 3.64 5.04 -16.43
N ALA A 107 4.11 4.11 -15.60
CA ALA A 107 4.34 2.72 -16.00
C ALA A 107 3.02 1.97 -16.25
N THR A 108 3.06 0.94 -17.12
CA THR A 108 1.96 -0.01 -17.32
C THR A 108 1.73 -0.86 -16.07
N ARG A 109 0.58 -1.52 -15.96
CA ARG A 109 0.25 -2.37 -14.82
C ARG A 109 1.24 -3.54 -14.67
N LEU A 110 1.37 -4.03 -13.44
CA LEU A 110 2.16 -5.20 -13.10
C LEU A 110 1.40 -6.49 -13.48
N ILE A 111 2.15 -7.51 -13.86
CA ILE A 111 1.70 -8.89 -14.05
C ILE A 111 2.74 -9.86 -13.45
N ILE A 112 2.32 -11.08 -13.09
CA ILE A 112 3.27 -12.15 -12.81
C ILE A 112 3.68 -12.79 -14.13
N ASN A 113 4.98 -12.75 -14.42
CA ASN A 113 5.56 -13.48 -15.54
C ASN A 113 6.12 -14.81 -15.07
N MET A 114 5.54 -15.90 -15.54
CA MET A 114 5.99 -17.25 -15.19
C MET A 114 7.42 -17.54 -15.66
N SER A 115 7.88 -16.91 -16.75
CA SER A 115 9.24 -17.17 -17.27
C SER A 115 10.33 -16.55 -16.40
N THR A 116 10.04 -15.46 -15.69
CA THR A 116 10.98 -14.77 -14.78
C THR A 116 10.65 -14.98 -13.30
N GLY A 117 9.49 -15.56 -13.00
CA GLY A 117 9.10 -15.96 -11.64
C GLY A 117 8.62 -14.82 -10.73
N GLY A 118 8.36 -13.62 -11.26
CA GLY A 118 8.02 -12.47 -10.42
C GLY A 118 7.17 -11.38 -11.10
N PRO A 119 6.76 -10.36 -10.32
CA PRO A 119 6.04 -9.21 -10.83
C PRO A 119 6.92 -8.37 -11.77
N GLN A 120 6.35 -7.91 -12.87
CA GLN A 120 6.97 -6.92 -13.75
C GLN A 120 5.92 -6.10 -14.47
N ASN A 121 6.28 -4.93 -14.99
CA ASN A 121 5.39 -4.15 -15.83
C ASN A 121 5.04 -4.92 -17.11
N LEU A 122 3.77 -4.89 -17.47
CA LEU A 122 3.27 -5.49 -18.70
C LEU A 122 3.88 -4.79 -19.92
N THR A 123 4.50 -5.53 -20.82
CA THR A 123 5.17 -4.98 -22.00
C THR A 123 4.14 -4.34 -22.94
N GLY A 124 4.41 -3.08 -23.32
CA GLY A 124 3.57 -2.31 -24.23
C GLY A 124 3.69 -0.81 -23.95
N THR A 125 3.16 0.00 -24.87
CA THR A 125 3.08 1.45 -24.70
C THR A 125 1.70 1.82 -24.16
N PRO A 126 1.60 2.57 -23.05
CA PRO A 126 0.32 3.09 -22.55
C PRO A 126 -0.45 3.86 -23.64
N THR A 127 -1.78 3.84 -23.58
CA THR A 127 -2.63 4.57 -24.54
C THR A 127 -3.51 5.64 -23.88
N ILE A 128 -3.44 5.75 -22.55
CA ILE A 128 -4.22 6.73 -21.78
C ILE A 128 -3.48 8.06 -21.79
N GLU A 129 -4.02 9.06 -22.48
CA GLU A 129 -3.40 10.38 -22.60
C GLU A 129 -3.97 11.35 -21.54
N ILE A 130 -3.09 11.99 -20.76
CA ILE A 130 -3.47 12.96 -19.73
C ILE A 130 -4.14 14.18 -20.36
N SER A 131 -3.71 14.60 -21.55
CA SER A 131 -4.30 15.75 -22.25
C SER A 131 -5.63 15.46 -22.94
N ASN A 132 -6.10 14.20 -22.98
CA ASN A 132 -7.45 13.85 -23.44
C ASN A 132 -8.47 14.09 -22.31
N LEU A 133 -8.82 15.36 -22.14
CA LEU A 133 -9.74 15.81 -21.09
C LEU A 133 -11.16 15.30 -21.33
N GLN A 134 -11.75 14.70 -20.30
CA GLN A 134 -13.14 14.26 -20.25
C GLN A 134 -14.06 15.39 -19.77
N ALA A 135 -13.52 16.34 -18.99
CA ALA A 135 -14.21 17.53 -18.48
C ALA A 135 -15.59 17.24 -17.88
N LYS A 136 -15.68 16.25 -16.99
CA LYS A 136 -16.94 15.72 -16.47
C LYS A 136 -16.79 15.22 -15.03
N ALA A 137 -17.70 15.65 -14.16
CA ALA A 137 -17.82 15.11 -12.82
C ALA A 137 -18.34 13.66 -12.85
N TYR A 138 -17.76 12.80 -12.01
CA TYR A 138 -18.12 11.39 -11.86
C TYR A 138 -18.54 11.08 -10.43
N ASN A 139 -19.29 10.00 -10.24
CA ASN A 139 -19.62 9.54 -8.89
C ASN A 139 -18.36 9.03 -8.14
N ASN A 140 -17.40 8.42 -8.86
CA ASN A 140 -16.09 8.10 -8.31
C ASN A 140 -15.11 9.27 -8.48
N MET A 141 -14.83 9.97 -7.39
CA MET A 141 -13.85 11.07 -7.29
C MET A 141 -12.57 10.63 -6.58
N GLY A 142 -12.19 9.36 -6.72
CA GLY A 142 -10.90 8.86 -6.26
C GLY A 142 -9.76 9.43 -7.11
N VAL A 143 -8.77 10.04 -6.46
CA VAL A 143 -7.60 10.62 -7.14
C VAL A 143 -6.32 9.95 -6.65
N PRO A 144 -5.71 9.03 -7.44
CA PRO A 144 -4.46 8.38 -7.07
C PRO A 144 -3.36 9.36 -6.67
N GLY A 145 -2.68 9.09 -5.55
CA GLY A 145 -1.63 9.96 -5.00
C GLY A 145 -2.12 11.22 -4.26
N ALA A 146 -3.43 11.49 -4.20
CA ALA A 146 -3.93 12.66 -3.46
C ALA A 146 -3.78 12.51 -1.94
N LYS A 147 -3.28 13.57 -1.29
CA LYS A 147 -3.35 13.84 0.15
C LYS A 147 -4.64 14.60 0.48
N SER A 148 -5.01 14.65 1.75
CA SER A 148 -6.25 15.28 2.24
C SER A 148 -6.49 16.70 1.69
N PHE A 149 -5.50 17.58 1.79
CA PHE A 149 -5.59 18.97 1.37
C PHE A 149 -5.65 19.14 -0.16
N HIS A 150 -5.18 18.17 -0.95
CA HIS A 150 -5.26 18.26 -2.42
C HIS A 150 -6.71 18.29 -2.93
N LEU A 151 -7.66 17.66 -2.21
CA LEU A 151 -9.06 17.64 -2.66
C LEU A 151 -9.72 19.02 -2.62
N LEU A 152 -9.09 19.98 -1.94
CA LEU A 152 -9.53 21.36 -1.77
C LEU A 152 -8.75 22.36 -2.64
N ALA A 153 -7.69 21.91 -3.34
CA ALA A 153 -6.75 22.79 -4.02
C ALA A 153 -7.26 23.19 -5.42
N PRO A 154 -7.53 24.48 -5.68
CA PRO A 154 -7.78 24.96 -7.04
C PRO A 154 -6.56 24.72 -7.92
N GLY A 155 -6.78 24.37 -9.18
CA GLY A 155 -5.69 24.12 -10.14
C GLY A 155 -5.08 22.71 -10.04
N TYR A 156 -5.53 21.86 -9.10
CA TYR A 156 -5.10 20.47 -9.00
C TYR A 156 -5.52 19.63 -10.22
N GLY A 157 -6.55 20.07 -10.94
CA GLY A 157 -7.04 19.50 -12.20
C GLY A 157 -6.57 20.26 -13.45
N ASN A 158 -5.62 21.18 -13.32
CA ASN A 158 -5.16 21.99 -14.45
C ASN A 158 -4.01 21.29 -15.21
N LEU A 159 -4.22 20.98 -16.49
CA LEU A 159 -3.20 20.37 -17.36
C LEU A 159 -1.88 21.16 -17.38
N ALA A 160 -1.94 22.50 -17.35
CA ALA A 160 -0.74 23.34 -17.37
C ALA A 160 0.14 23.19 -16.12
N ASN A 161 -0.45 22.72 -15.01
CA ASN A 161 0.22 22.54 -13.73
C ASN A 161 0.88 21.16 -13.58
N VAL A 162 0.67 20.23 -14.53
CA VAL A 162 1.23 18.86 -14.48
C VAL A 162 2.76 18.91 -14.56
N ALA A 163 3.31 19.70 -15.48
CA ALA A 163 4.75 19.83 -15.66
C ALA A 163 5.48 20.44 -14.45
N THR A 164 4.77 21.22 -13.62
CA THR A 164 5.31 21.82 -12.39
C THR A 164 5.00 20.99 -11.14
N GLY A 165 4.41 19.80 -11.28
CA GLY A 165 4.04 18.93 -10.15
C GLY A 165 2.91 19.48 -9.27
N LYS A 166 2.16 20.49 -9.72
CA LYS A 166 1.09 21.16 -8.96
C LYS A 166 -0.31 20.62 -9.28
N ALA A 167 -0.44 19.79 -10.32
CA ALA A 167 -1.67 19.11 -10.67
C ALA A 167 -1.47 17.59 -10.67
N ASN A 168 -2.58 16.88 -10.50
CA ASN A 168 -2.60 15.43 -10.53
C ASN A 168 -3.05 14.92 -11.90
N PRO A 169 -2.27 14.05 -12.56
CA PRO A 169 -2.56 13.62 -13.93
C PRO A 169 -3.88 12.83 -14.05
N TYR A 170 -4.35 12.18 -12.98
CA TYR A 170 -5.64 11.50 -12.99
C TYR A 170 -6.80 12.49 -12.84
N PHE A 171 -6.69 13.49 -11.94
CA PHE A 171 -7.75 14.49 -11.77
C PHE A 171 -7.85 15.43 -12.97
N VAL A 172 -6.71 15.79 -13.59
CA VAL A 172 -6.68 16.59 -14.84
C VAL A 172 -7.58 15.99 -15.92
N ARG A 173 -7.58 14.67 -16.08
CA ARG A 173 -8.41 14.02 -17.10
C ARG A 173 -9.90 14.21 -16.89
N HIS A 174 -10.38 14.37 -15.65
CA HIS A 174 -11.83 14.41 -15.38
C HIS A 174 -12.33 15.70 -14.72
N ALA A 175 -11.46 16.59 -14.26
CA ALA A 175 -11.86 17.88 -13.69
C ALA A 175 -12.79 18.64 -14.64
N THR A 176 -13.95 19.11 -14.15
CA THR A 176 -14.94 19.82 -14.98
C THR A 176 -14.41 21.15 -15.55
N SER A 177 -13.44 21.76 -14.87
CA SER A 177 -12.70 22.94 -15.32
C SER A 177 -11.32 23.00 -14.66
N PRO A 178 -10.34 23.74 -15.22
CA PRO A 178 -8.97 23.73 -14.69
C PRO A 178 -8.83 24.13 -13.22
N ASN A 179 -9.71 25.01 -12.71
CA ASN A 179 -9.65 25.53 -11.34
C ASN A 179 -10.69 24.92 -10.39
N THR A 180 -11.48 23.94 -10.84
CA THR A 180 -12.37 23.21 -9.92
C THR A 180 -11.54 22.42 -8.90
N THR A 181 -12.14 22.12 -7.76
CA THR A 181 -11.57 21.23 -6.75
C THR A 181 -12.26 19.86 -6.85
N VAL A 182 -11.60 18.81 -6.37
CA VAL A 182 -12.22 17.47 -6.32
C VAL A 182 -13.52 17.51 -5.52
N LEU A 183 -13.52 18.25 -4.39
CA LEU A 183 -14.71 18.43 -3.57
C LEU A 183 -15.82 19.21 -4.29
N SER A 184 -15.49 20.25 -5.05
CA SER A 184 -16.46 21.02 -5.84
C SER A 184 -17.12 20.15 -6.90
N ASP A 185 -16.35 19.39 -7.67
CA ASP A 185 -16.90 18.45 -8.65
C ASP A 185 -17.75 17.38 -7.96
N ALA A 186 -17.34 16.87 -6.79
CA ALA A 186 -18.11 15.89 -6.02
C ALA A 186 -19.48 16.45 -5.58
N MET A 187 -19.52 17.69 -5.10
CA MET A 187 -20.74 18.35 -4.67
C MET A 187 -21.66 18.73 -5.83
N SER A 188 -21.12 18.95 -7.04
CA SER A 188 -21.92 19.20 -8.24
C SER A 188 -22.86 18.04 -8.61
N MET A 189 -22.55 16.84 -8.11
CA MET A 189 -23.39 15.64 -8.29
C MET A 189 -24.62 15.63 -7.36
N ASN A 190 -24.71 16.54 -6.38
CA ASN A 190 -25.75 16.57 -5.34
C ASN A 190 -25.87 15.25 -4.54
N PRO A 191 -24.80 14.84 -3.82
CA PRO A 191 -24.78 13.57 -3.12
C PRO A 191 -25.88 13.45 -2.05
N THR A 192 -26.52 12.30 -1.98
CA THR A 192 -27.43 11.89 -0.89
C THR A 192 -26.77 10.84 0.02
N PHE A 193 -25.78 10.11 -0.53
CA PHE A 193 -24.87 9.27 0.24
C PHE A 193 -23.42 9.44 -0.22
N PHE A 194 -22.46 9.33 0.70
CA PHE A 194 -21.04 9.33 0.32
C PHE A 194 -20.18 8.29 1.03
N THR A 195 -19.04 7.98 0.42
CA THR A 195 -17.90 7.36 1.12
C THR A 195 -16.71 8.29 1.03
N ASN A 196 -16.02 8.56 2.13
CA ASN A 196 -14.80 9.36 2.16
C ASN A 196 -13.64 8.54 2.74
N TRP A 197 -12.70 8.14 1.88
CA TRP A 197 -11.47 7.44 2.27
C TRP A 197 -10.24 8.18 1.74
N ILE A 198 -10.14 9.45 2.11
CA ILE A 198 -8.95 10.27 1.93
C ILE A 198 -8.10 10.25 3.21
N GLY A 199 -6.79 10.38 3.06
CA GLY A 199 -5.87 10.55 4.19
C GLY A 199 -4.70 9.57 4.20
N ALA A 200 -4.81 8.42 3.52
CA ALA A 200 -3.72 7.43 3.58
C ALA A 200 -2.39 7.97 3.02
N ASN A 201 -2.42 8.75 1.92
CA ASN A 201 -1.21 9.33 1.33
C ASN A 201 -0.59 10.47 2.17
N ASP A 202 -1.31 11.00 3.16
CA ASP A 202 -0.77 11.98 4.11
C ASP A 202 0.34 11.36 4.98
N VAL A 203 0.44 10.02 5.03
CA VAL A 203 1.52 9.28 5.72
C VAL A 203 2.17 8.19 4.85
N LEU A 204 1.41 7.52 3.97
CA LEU A 204 1.89 6.40 3.16
C LEU A 204 3.03 6.80 2.21
N ALA A 205 3.02 8.02 1.66
CA ALA A 205 4.06 8.46 0.73
C ALA A 205 5.45 8.50 1.41
N TYR A 206 5.52 8.96 2.65
CA TYR A 206 6.73 8.91 3.48
C TYR A 206 7.22 7.47 3.64
N ALA A 207 6.32 6.56 4.03
CA ALA A 207 6.65 5.16 4.22
C ALA A 207 7.17 4.50 2.93
N LEU A 208 6.46 4.65 1.80
CA LEU A 208 6.84 4.04 0.51
C LEU A 208 8.14 4.61 -0.06
N SER A 209 8.50 5.84 0.33
CA SER A 209 9.79 6.44 0.00
C SER A 209 10.93 5.94 0.87
N GLY A 210 10.69 5.04 1.81
CA GLY A 210 11.66 4.61 2.81
C GLY A 210 12.07 5.74 3.74
N GLY A 211 11.13 6.60 4.14
CA GLY A 211 11.40 7.65 5.12
C GLY A 211 12.17 8.87 4.61
N VAL A 212 12.45 8.96 3.31
CA VAL A 212 13.18 10.08 2.67
C VAL A 212 12.48 11.44 2.81
N GLY A 213 11.15 11.46 2.98
CA GLY A 213 10.41 12.70 3.24
C GLY A 213 10.70 13.27 4.63
N VAL A 214 9.95 14.29 5.03
CA VAL A 214 10.00 14.81 6.41
C VAL A 214 8.61 14.89 7.04
N SER A 215 8.55 14.89 8.38
CA SER A 215 7.35 15.30 9.09
C SER A 215 7.19 16.82 9.00
N GLN A 216 6.04 17.30 8.52
CA GLN A 216 5.75 18.72 8.41
C GLN A 216 5.13 19.32 9.69
N GLU A 217 5.35 18.67 10.83
CA GLU A 217 4.82 19.11 12.12
C GLU A 217 5.14 20.60 12.40
N GLY A 218 4.09 21.40 12.60
CA GLY A 218 4.18 22.84 12.84
C GLY A 218 4.23 23.70 11.57
N ASN A 219 4.35 23.12 10.38
CA ASN A 219 4.28 23.84 9.11
C ASN A 219 2.85 23.85 8.58
N MET A 220 2.17 24.99 8.67
CA MET A 220 0.78 25.14 8.26
C MET A 220 0.58 25.43 6.76
N ASP A 221 1.65 25.54 5.98
CA ASP A 221 1.58 25.84 4.54
C ASP A 221 1.84 24.58 3.69
N PRO A 222 0.79 23.85 3.27
CA PRO A 222 0.94 22.65 2.46
C PRO A 222 1.53 22.91 1.07
N SER A 223 1.62 24.16 0.60
CA SER A 223 2.24 24.47 -0.70
C SER A 223 3.76 24.28 -0.70
N THR A 224 4.36 24.18 0.49
CA THR A 224 5.81 23.96 0.69
C THR A 224 6.18 22.49 0.83
N TYR A 225 5.20 21.59 0.93
CA TYR A 225 5.44 20.18 1.23
C TYR A 225 6.02 19.43 0.02
N GLY A 226 6.99 18.56 0.29
CA GLY A 226 7.43 17.53 -0.64
C GLY A 226 6.37 16.44 -0.82
N SER A 227 6.44 15.73 -1.95
CA SER A 227 5.51 14.63 -2.27
C SER A 227 5.54 13.49 -1.25
N ASN A 228 6.72 13.23 -0.68
CA ASN A 228 6.95 12.17 0.31
C ASN A 228 6.75 12.63 1.76
N ASP A 229 6.40 13.87 2.00
CA ASP A 229 6.32 14.39 3.38
C ASP A 229 5.06 13.91 4.09
N ILE A 230 5.15 13.78 5.42
CA ILE A 230 3.97 13.56 6.26
C ILE A 230 3.27 14.91 6.45
N THR A 231 1.96 14.95 6.20
CA THR A 231 1.14 16.16 6.37
C THR A 231 1.15 16.62 7.83
N ASP A 232 1.18 17.94 8.08
CA ASP A 232 0.93 18.46 9.43
C ASP A 232 -0.46 18.07 9.96
N ARG A 233 -0.54 17.77 11.27
CA ARG A 233 -1.79 17.36 11.93
C ARG A 233 -2.91 18.38 11.81
N GLN A 234 -2.63 19.67 11.96
CA GLN A 234 -3.63 20.73 11.89
C GLN A 234 -4.06 21.00 10.43
N VAL A 235 -3.15 20.89 9.47
CA VAL A 235 -3.49 20.94 8.03
C VAL A 235 -4.43 19.79 7.67
N PHE A 236 -4.11 18.56 8.10
CA PHE A 236 -4.99 17.41 7.93
C PHE A 236 -6.36 17.64 8.59
N ALA A 237 -6.38 18.11 9.85
CA ALA A 237 -7.62 18.38 10.58
C ALA A 237 -8.52 19.39 9.85
N SER A 238 -7.93 20.49 9.38
CA SER A 238 -8.64 21.54 8.64
C SER A 238 -9.21 20.99 7.33
N ALA A 239 -8.39 20.30 6.53
CA ALA A 239 -8.81 19.74 5.26
C ALA A 239 -9.92 18.69 5.44
N TYR A 240 -9.71 17.71 6.32
CA TYR A 240 -10.64 16.62 6.54
C TYR A 240 -11.99 17.10 7.09
N THR A 241 -11.96 18.03 8.05
CA THR A 241 -13.18 18.61 8.61
C THR A 241 -13.94 19.44 7.57
N THR A 242 -13.24 20.19 6.72
CA THR A 242 -13.86 20.94 5.62
C THR A 242 -14.56 20.01 4.63
N ILE A 243 -13.90 18.92 4.23
CA ILE A 243 -14.46 17.90 3.33
C ILE A 243 -15.74 17.31 3.93
N VAL A 244 -15.67 16.82 5.17
CA VAL A 244 -16.83 16.19 5.85
C VAL A 244 -17.97 17.18 6.09
N ASN A 245 -17.67 18.41 6.48
CA ASN A 245 -18.68 19.46 6.64
C ASN A 245 -19.41 19.77 5.34
N THR A 246 -18.67 19.84 4.24
CA THR A 246 -19.23 20.16 2.92
C THR A 246 -20.09 19.00 2.40
N LEU A 247 -19.59 17.76 2.47
CA LEU A 247 -20.36 16.58 2.03
C LEU A 247 -21.68 16.42 2.78
N THR A 248 -21.72 16.84 4.05
CA THR A 248 -22.93 16.75 4.90
C THR A 248 -23.80 18.01 4.86
N SER A 249 -23.43 19.06 4.13
CA SER A 249 -24.12 20.36 4.17
C SER A 249 -25.57 20.30 3.70
N ASN A 250 -25.87 19.37 2.78
CA ASN A 250 -27.20 19.15 2.21
C ASN A 250 -27.89 17.91 2.80
N GLY A 251 -27.42 17.42 3.96
CA GLY A 251 -28.03 16.28 4.67
C GLY A 251 -27.60 14.90 4.19
N ALA A 252 -26.58 14.80 3.32
CA ALA A 252 -26.07 13.52 2.86
C ALA A 252 -25.56 12.68 4.05
N LYS A 253 -25.94 11.40 4.07
CA LYS A 253 -25.37 10.41 4.99
C LYS A 253 -24.11 9.81 4.36
N GLY A 254 -23.31 9.06 5.11
CA GLY A 254 -22.12 8.47 4.51
C GLY A 254 -21.24 7.67 5.45
N VAL A 255 -20.23 7.07 4.86
CA VAL A 255 -19.20 6.31 5.57
C VAL A 255 -17.87 7.05 5.44
N VAL A 256 -17.18 7.24 6.56
CA VAL A 256 -15.76 7.59 6.54
C VAL A 256 -14.93 6.37 6.88
N ALA A 257 -13.71 6.30 6.38
CA ALA A 257 -12.81 5.18 6.65
C ALA A 257 -11.51 5.66 7.29
N THR A 258 -11.04 4.92 8.31
CA THR A 258 -9.76 5.21 8.96
C THR A 258 -8.59 4.86 8.03
N ILE A 259 -7.41 5.41 8.32
CA ILE A 259 -6.17 5.09 7.64
C ILE A 259 -5.66 3.75 8.18
N PRO A 260 -5.44 2.73 7.32
CA PRO A 260 -4.91 1.45 7.74
C PRO A 260 -3.49 1.59 8.32
N ASP A 261 -3.00 0.59 9.05
CA ASP A 261 -1.57 0.52 9.37
C ASP A 261 -0.76 0.29 8.09
N VAL A 262 -0.23 1.37 7.54
CA VAL A 262 0.49 1.38 6.26
C VAL A 262 1.79 0.59 6.30
N THR A 263 2.35 0.30 7.48
CA THR A 263 3.59 -0.48 7.62
C THR A 263 3.36 -1.99 7.65
N SER A 264 2.10 -2.42 7.80
CA SER A 264 1.71 -3.82 7.88
C SER A 264 1.32 -4.44 6.53
N ILE A 265 1.32 -3.65 5.45
CA ILE A 265 0.98 -4.10 4.10
C ILE A 265 2.13 -4.93 3.49
N PRO A 266 1.83 -5.82 2.51
CA PRO A 266 2.84 -6.66 1.89
C PRO A 266 4.03 -5.91 1.29
N HIS A 267 3.89 -4.63 0.96
CA HIS A 267 5.01 -3.80 0.54
C HIS A 267 6.20 -3.85 1.51
N PHE A 268 5.94 -3.90 2.82
CA PHE A 268 6.97 -3.87 3.87
C PHE A 268 7.26 -5.23 4.51
N THR A 269 6.34 -6.19 4.38
CA THR A 269 6.44 -7.50 5.05
C THR A 269 6.96 -8.62 4.14
N THR A 270 7.23 -8.32 2.86
CA THR A 270 7.69 -9.32 1.88
C THR A 270 9.20 -9.55 1.91
N VAL A 271 9.99 -8.47 2.02
CA VAL A 271 11.45 -8.55 1.99
C VAL A 271 11.95 -8.76 3.42
N PRO A 272 12.54 -9.93 3.77
CA PRO A 272 13.01 -10.18 5.12
C PRO A 272 14.28 -9.38 5.41
N TYR A 273 14.56 -9.12 6.69
CA TYR A 273 15.77 -8.43 7.12
C TYR A 273 17.06 -9.24 6.86
N ASN A 274 16.96 -10.56 6.71
CA ASN A 274 18.10 -11.46 6.53
C ASN A 274 18.02 -12.42 5.31
N PRO A 275 17.84 -11.89 4.08
CA PRO A 275 17.68 -12.72 2.88
C PRO A 275 18.99 -13.33 2.37
N LEU A 276 20.15 -12.93 2.91
CA LEU A 276 21.46 -13.24 2.33
C LEU A 276 21.94 -14.65 2.72
N THR A 277 21.65 -15.65 1.88
CA THR A 277 22.22 -17.00 2.01
C THR A 277 23.67 -17.05 1.53
N ALA A 278 24.43 -18.08 1.91
CA ALA A 278 25.78 -18.28 1.38
C ALA A 278 25.79 -18.33 -0.16
N GLU A 279 24.80 -18.99 -0.77
CA GLU A 279 24.67 -19.05 -2.23
C GLU A 279 24.38 -17.68 -2.85
N ALA A 280 23.48 -16.88 -2.26
CA ALA A 280 23.21 -15.51 -2.72
C ALA A 280 24.46 -14.61 -2.63
N LEU A 281 25.40 -14.93 -1.74
CA LEU A 281 26.67 -14.23 -1.57
C LEU A 281 27.78 -14.74 -2.51
N GLY A 282 27.56 -15.81 -3.28
CA GLY A 282 28.56 -16.41 -4.16
C GLY A 282 29.25 -17.67 -3.61
N GLY A 283 28.75 -18.23 -2.50
CA GLY A 283 29.21 -19.47 -1.89
C GLY A 283 29.98 -19.28 -0.58
N GLU A 284 30.26 -20.38 0.11
CA GLU A 284 30.93 -20.36 1.43
C GLU A 284 32.32 -19.71 1.41
N ALA A 285 33.06 -19.84 0.30
CA ALA A 285 34.36 -19.21 0.15
C ALA A 285 34.27 -17.68 0.13
N THR A 286 33.22 -17.12 -0.49
CA THR A 286 32.98 -15.67 -0.47
C THR A 286 32.56 -15.21 0.92
N VAL A 287 31.79 -16.01 1.66
CA VAL A 287 31.45 -15.73 3.07
C VAL A 287 32.72 -15.65 3.92
N ASP A 288 33.64 -16.62 3.79
CA ASP A 288 34.93 -16.60 4.50
C ASP A 288 35.75 -15.36 4.15
N GLN A 289 35.81 -15.02 2.86
CA GLN A 289 36.51 -13.84 2.38
C GLN A 289 35.95 -12.55 2.99
N LEU A 290 34.63 -12.34 2.92
CA LEU A 290 33.97 -11.15 3.47
C LEU A 290 34.18 -11.04 4.98
N ASN A 291 34.08 -12.16 5.70
CA ASN A 291 34.33 -12.21 7.13
C ASN A 291 35.78 -11.84 7.48
N ALA A 292 36.76 -12.40 6.78
CA ALA A 292 38.17 -12.17 7.07
C ALA A 292 38.65 -10.77 6.65
N GLN A 293 38.21 -10.29 5.48
CA GLN A 293 38.77 -9.08 4.86
C GLN A 293 37.99 -7.80 5.22
N LEU A 294 36.73 -7.91 5.63
CA LEU A 294 35.86 -6.76 5.85
C LEU A 294 35.16 -6.79 7.21
N LEU A 295 34.26 -7.75 7.42
CA LEU A 295 33.35 -7.72 8.58
C LEU A 295 34.10 -7.94 9.91
N GLY A 296 35.09 -8.84 9.93
CA GLY A 296 35.94 -9.10 11.10
C GLY A 296 36.74 -7.86 11.54
N PRO A 297 37.57 -7.28 10.65
CA PRO A 297 38.31 -6.05 10.98
C PRO A 297 37.40 -4.88 11.39
N LEU A 298 36.28 -4.68 10.68
CA LEU A 298 35.34 -3.61 11.01
C LEU A 298 34.66 -3.84 12.36
N LYS A 299 34.29 -5.08 12.69
CA LYS A 299 33.77 -5.44 14.02
C LYS A 299 34.79 -5.17 15.12
N GLN A 300 36.08 -5.43 14.90
CA GLN A 300 37.13 -5.11 15.88
C GLN A 300 37.24 -3.59 16.11
N ILE A 301 37.27 -2.80 15.04
CA ILE A 301 37.27 -1.33 15.12
C ILE A 301 36.06 -0.84 15.92
N LEU A 302 34.86 -1.28 15.54
CA LEU A 302 33.63 -0.89 16.21
C LEU A 302 33.59 -1.36 17.68
N THR A 303 34.13 -2.54 17.99
CA THR A 303 34.24 -3.04 19.37
C THR A 303 35.15 -2.13 20.22
N ALA A 304 36.29 -1.70 19.69
CA ALA A 304 37.18 -0.76 20.36
C ALA A 304 36.52 0.61 20.60
N LEU A 305 35.56 0.99 19.74
CA LEU A 305 34.74 2.20 19.86
C LEU A 305 33.45 1.99 20.68
N GLY A 306 33.25 0.83 21.30
CA GLY A 306 32.06 0.52 22.11
C GLY A 306 30.78 0.25 21.31
N GLN A 307 30.88 0.02 20.01
CA GLN A 307 29.78 -0.16 19.05
C GLN A 307 29.86 -1.51 18.29
N GLY A 308 30.53 -2.51 18.84
CA GLY A 308 30.80 -3.81 18.18
C GLY A 308 29.58 -4.62 17.76
N ASN A 309 28.39 -4.28 18.27
CA ASN A 309 27.13 -4.95 17.92
C ASN A 309 26.52 -4.48 16.60
N ARG A 310 27.01 -3.39 16.02
CA ARG A 310 26.48 -2.87 14.74
C ARG A 310 26.68 -3.85 13.59
N ILE A 311 27.79 -4.57 13.55
CA ILE A 311 28.14 -5.47 12.45
C ILE A 311 28.50 -6.86 13.00
N ASN A 312 28.05 -7.90 12.30
CA ASN A 312 28.31 -9.29 12.63
C ASN A 312 28.96 -10.02 11.47
N SER A 313 29.68 -11.10 11.76
CA SER A 313 30.15 -12.02 10.72
C SER A 313 28.97 -12.72 10.06
N PHE A 314 29.10 -13.02 8.78
CA PHE A 314 28.14 -13.82 8.04
C PHE A 314 28.26 -15.30 8.37
N SER A 315 27.11 -15.95 8.56
CA SER A 315 26.91 -17.38 8.65
C SER A 315 26.91 -18.04 7.27
N LYS A 316 27.40 -19.29 7.22
CA LYS A 316 27.33 -20.14 6.03
C LYS A 316 26.03 -20.96 5.96
N THR A 317 25.36 -21.13 7.08
CA THR A 317 24.24 -22.06 7.24
C THR A 317 22.91 -21.36 7.54
N GLU A 318 22.94 -20.08 7.89
CA GLU A 318 21.77 -19.26 8.21
C GLU A 318 21.69 -18.03 7.31
N GLY A 319 20.50 -17.44 7.18
CA GLY A 319 20.30 -16.19 6.45
C GLY A 319 20.95 -15.01 7.17
N ASN A 320 21.72 -14.20 6.43
CA ASN A 320 22.46 -13.06 6.96
C ASN A 320 21.70 -11.76 6.78
N ALA A 321 21.78 -10.91 7.81
CA ALA A 321 21.13 -9.60 7.84
C ALA A 321 21.68 -8.66 6.76
N LEU A 322 20.79 -7.89 6.14
CA LEU A 322 21.15 -6.80 5.23
C LEU A 322 21.94 -5.72 5.97
N LEU A 323 22.86 -5.07 5.27
CA LEU A 323 23.54 -3.89 5.76
C LEU A 323 22.69 -2.64 5.44
N VAL A 324 22.39 -1.85 6.46
CA VAL A 324 21.56 -0.64 6.37
C VAL A 324 22.31 0.55 6.97
N LYS A 325 22.03 1.73 6.45
CA LYS A 325 22.35 2.98 7.13
C LYS A 325 21.26 3.27 8.16
N ASP A 326 21.65 3.75 9.33
CA ASP A 326 20.75 4.16 10.39
C ASP A 326 21.22 5.51 10.93
N GLU A 327 20.54 6.56 10.49
CA GLU A 327 20.79 7.95 10.79
C GLU A 327 20.58 8.30 12.27
N THR A 328 19.93 7.42 13.04
CA THR A 328 19.79 7.59 14.50
C THR A 328 21.06 7.20 15.26
N LEU A 329 21.97 6.44 14.63
CA LEU A 329 23.23 6.06 15.23
C LEU A 329 24.20 7.24 15.31
N THR A 330 25.00 7.30 16.36
CA THR A 330 26.15 8.20 16.42
C THR A 330 27.06 7.93 15.22
N ASP A 331 27.35 8.98 14.46
CA ASP A 331 28.26 8.92 13.32
C ASP A 331 29.70 8.74 13.81
N LEU A 332 30.25 7.55 13.51
CA LEU A 332 31.63 7.17 13.81
C LEU A 332 32.58 7.29 12.62
N SER A 333 32.19 7.98 11.54
CA SER A 333 32.98 8.08 10.31
C SER A 333 34.43 8.50 10.57
N GLN A 334 34.63 9.53 11.41
CA GLN A 334 35.96 10.05 11.73
C GLN A 334 36.76 9.06 12.59
N GLN A 335 36.11 8.44 13.57
CA GLN A 335 36.72 7.50 14.52
C GLN A 335 37.14 6.21 13.82
N ILE A 336 36.28 5.68 12.95
CA ILE A 336 36.58 4.51 12.10
C ILE A 336 37.76 4.83 11.19
N THR A 337 37.77 6.00 10.54
CA THR A 337 38.88 6.44 9.69
C THR A 337 40.19 6.51 10.48
N ALA A 338 40.17 7.09 11.68
CA ALA A 338 41.35 7.25 12.51
C ALA A 338 41.94 5.90 12.94
N VAL A 339 41.11 4.96 13.40
CA VAL A 339 41.57 3.62 13.82
C VAL A 339 42.05 2.81 12.60
N ALA A 340 41.31 2.83 11.49
CA ALA A 340 41.69 2.10 10.28
C ALA A 340 43.01 2.61 9.68
N SER A 341 43.31 3.90 9.81
CA SER A 341 44.57 4.50 9.33
C SER A 341 45.81 3.99 10.07
N GLN A 342 45.65 3.45 11.29
CA GLN A 342 46.75 2.88 12.08
C GLN A 342 47.08 1.44 11.68
N ASN A 343 46.20 0.78 10.93
CA ASN A 343 46.41 -0.58 10.43
C ASN A 343 46.97 -0.53 9.00
N GLN A 344 48.17 -1.08 8.78
CA GLN A 344 48.85 -1.02 7.47
C GLN A 344 48.02 -1.60 6.31
N GLN A 345 47.15 -2.59 6.57
CA GLN A 345 46.30 -3.20 5.55
C GLN A 345 45.03 -2.38 5.27
N LEU A 346 44.48 -1.69 6.27
CA LEU A 346 43.25 -0.90 6.14
C LEU A 346 43.49 0.57 5.80
N ALA A 347 44.70 1.09 6.07
CA ALA A 347 45.05 2.49 5.83
C ALA A 347 44.72 2.99 4.41
N PRO A 348 44.93 2.21 3.32
CA PRO A 348 44.56 2.64 1.96
C PRO A 348 43.06 2.87 1.74
N ILE A 349 42.21 2.27 2.58
CA ILE A 349 40.75 2.31 2.47
C ILE A 349 40.07 2.91 3.70
N ALA A 350 40.83 3.49 4.63
CA ALA A 350 40.32 4.00 5.90
C ALA A 350 39.22 5.06 5.72
N GLY A 351 39.38 5.97 4.76
CA GLY A 351 38.38 6.99 4.45
C GLY A 351 37.08 6.40 3.88
N LEU A 352 37.18 5.36 3.04
CA LEU A 352 36.01 4.64 2.51
C LEU A 352 35.27 3.90 3.64
N LEU A 353 36.02 3.25 4.55
CA LEU A 353 35.45 2.57 5.71
C LEU A 353 34.70 3.55 6.63
N GLY A 354 35.30 4.72 6.90
CA GLY A 354 34.63 5.77 7.66
C GLY A 354 33.32 6.20 7.02
N GLN A 355 33.37 6.60 5.74
CA GLN A 355 32.21 7.11 5.01
C GLN A 355 31.07 6.10 4.87
N LEU A 356 31.38 4.82 4.63
CA LEU A 356 30.35 3.79 4.47
C LEU A 356 29.77 3.32 5.80
N TYR A 357 30.60 3.19 6.84
CA TYR A 357 30.18 2.47 8.06
C TYR A 357 30.02 3.35 9.30
N GLY A 358 30.21 4.66 9.19
CA GLY A 358 30.02 5.61 10.30
C GLY A 358 28.66 5.49 10.97
N GLN A 359 27.61 5.25 10.19
CA GLN A 359 26.23 5.05 10.64
C GLN A 359 25.62 3.75 10.10
N ALA A 360 26.44 2.78 9.68
CA ALA A 360 25.92 1.51 9.19
C ALA A 360 25.74 0.49 10.31
N ARG A 361 24.75 -0.39 10.15
CA ARG A 361 24.58 -1.61 10.95
C ARG A 361 23.94 -2.71 10.12
N HIS A 362 24.08 -3.94 10.58
CA HIS A 362 23.22 -5.02 10.13
C HIS A 362 21.78 -4.78 10.61
N ALA A 363 20.84 -5.05 9.72
CA ALA A 363 19.42 -4.97 9.96
C ALA A 363 19.00 -5.96 11.06
N SER A 364 17.86 -5.64 11.66
CA SER A 364 17.17 -6.44 12.65
C SER A 364 15.78 -6.79 12.14
N ARG A 365 15.11 -7.72 12.83
CA ARG A 365 13.71 -8.05 12.55
C ARG A 365 12.73 -6.86 12.66
N ASN A 366 13.16 -5.75 13.27
CA ASN A 366 12.34 -4.57 13.45
C ASN A 366 12.51 -3.56 12.30
N ASP A 367 13.44 -3.79 11.37
CA ASP A 367 13.58 -2.97 10.17
C ASP A 367 12.62 -3.48 9.09
N LEU A 368 11.97 -2.57 8.39
CA LEU A 368 11.04 -2.88 7.30
C LEU A 368 11.66 -2.46 5.97
N PHE A 369 11.42 -3.23 4.90
CA PHE A 369 12.05 -2.97 3.61
C PHE A 369 10.98 -2.68 2.56
N VAL A 370 11.21 -1.65 1.76
CA VAL A 370 10.41 -1.32 0.58
C VAL A 370 10.44 -2.53 -0.38
N LEU A 371 9.30 -2.90 -0.99
CA LEU A 371 9.19 -4.12 -1.81
C LEU A 371 10.23 -4.19 -2.93
N GLY A 372 10.50 -3.03 -3.55
CA GLY A 372 11.48 -2.88 -4.63
C GLY A 372 12.93 -3.19 -4.23
N THR A 373 13.24 -3.18 -2.93
CA THR A 373 14.58 -3.48 -2.41
C THR A 373 15.06 -4.87 -2.81
N SER A 374 14.14 -5.84 -2.96
CA SER A 374 14.45 -7.19 -3.46
C SER A 374 15.24 -7.20 -4.78
N SER A 375 14.98 -6.26 -5.68
CA SER A 375 15.61 -6.18 -6.99
C SER A 375 17.04 -5.63 -7.00
N VAL A 376 17.45 -4.95 -5.91
CA VAL A 376 18.76 -4.28 -5.83
C VAL A 376 19.75 -4.97 -4.89
N ILE A 377 19.28 -5.85 -3.99
CA ILE A 377 20.15 -6.59 -3.06
C ILE A 377 21.22 -7.35 -3.84
N GLY A 378 22.49 -7.21 -3.44
CA GLY A 378 23.64 -7.87 -4.06
C GLY A 378 24.08 -7.30 -5.41
N THR A 379 23.33 -6.36 -5.99
CA THR A 379 23.75 -5.66 -7.21
C THR A 379 24.91 -4.69 -6.93
N THR A 380 25.63 -4.29 -7.97
CA THR A 380 26.79 -3.39 -7.84
C THR A 380 26.35 -1.92 -7.88
N SER A 381 26.66 -1.18 -6.82
CA SER A 381 26.44 0.25 -6.70
C SER A 381 27.35 1.06 -7.63
N THR A 382 26.76 2.05 -8.29
CA THR A 382 27.48 3.05 -9.10
C THR A 382 27.64 4.38 -8.36
N ALA A 383 27.53 4.37 -7.02
CA ALA A 383 27.61 5.58 -6.22
C ALA A 383 28.93 6.35 -6.44
N PRO A 384 28.91 7.70 -6.43
CA PRO A 384 30.11 8.52 -6.68
C PRO A 384 31.29 8.25 -5.75
N ILE A 385 31.03 7.72 -4.55
CA ILE A 385 32.06 7.30 -3.58
C ILE A 385 33.06 6.29 -4.17
N PHE A 386 32.66 5.55 -5.22
CA PHE A 386 33.52 4.57 -5.90
C PHE A 386 34.31 5.12 -7.09
N ALA A 387 34.18 6.42 -7.43
CA ALA A 387 34.82 6.99 -8.62
C ALA A 387 36.36 6.86 -8.61
N ASN A 388 36.97 7.00 -7.42
CA ASN A 388 38.42 6.96 -7.23
C ASN A 388 38.90 5.77 -6.39
N VAL A 389 38.04 4.77 -6.17
CA VAL A 389 38.38 3.57 -5.41
C VAL A 389 38.97 2.53 -6.37
N PRO A 390 40.25 2.11 -6.22
CA PRO A 390 40.85 1.11 -7.09
C PRO A 390 40.17 -0.26 -6.96
N SER A 391 40.12 -1.03 -8.04
CA SER A 391 39.95 -2.49 -7.94
C SER A 391 41.18 -3.07 -7.20
N PRO A 392 41.02 -4.02 -6.25
CA PRO A 392 39.83 -4.84 -5.96
C PRO A 392 38.84 -4.27 -4.93
N TYR A 393 39.15 -3.15 -4.26
CA TYR A 393 38.30 -2.63 -3.19
C TYR A 393 36.91 -2.23 -3.68
N LYS A 394 36.81 -1.66 -4.89
CA LYS A 394 35.50 -1.33 -5.48
C LYS A 394 34.58 -2.55 -5.56
N GLU A 395 35.10 -3.71 -5.96
CA GLU A 395 34.30 -4.94 -6.06
C GLU A 395 33.85 -5.44 -4.68
N LEU A 396 34.73 -5.33 -3.68
CA LEU A 396 34.45 -5.72 -2.31
C LEU A 396 33.36 -4.86 -1.66
N PHE A 397 33.36 -3.54 -1.88
CA PHE A 397 32.51 -2.59 -1.16
C PHE A 397 31.21 -2.20 -1.87
N SER A 398 31.02 -2.55 -3.14
CA SER A 398 29.91 -2.02 -3.95
C SER A 398 28.64 -2.87 -3.94
N LYS A 399 28.54 -3.93 -3.13
CA LYS A 399 27.38 -4.83 -3.15
C LYS A 399 26.25 -4.27 -2.26
N ILE A 400 25.19 -3.73 -2.89
CA ILE A 400 24.07 -3.07 -2.21
C ILE A 400 23.39 -4.03 -1.22
N GLY A 401 23.22 -3.58 0.03
CA GLY A 401 22.65 -4.36 1.13
C GLY A 401 23.54 -5.48 1.67
N VAL A 402 24.72 -5.70 1.10
CA VAL A 402 25.69 -6.73 1.55
C VAL A 402 26.92 -6.06 2.16
N THR A 403 27.63 -5.26 1.36
CA THR A 403 28.82 -4.51 1.79
C THR A 403 28.66 -3.01 1.60
N PHE A 404 27.71 -2.58 0.77
CA PHE A 404 27.28 -1.20 0.63
C PHE A 404 25.94 -1.02 1.37
N PRO A 405 25.85 -0.17 2.41
CA PRO A 405 24.61 -0.01 3.17
C PRO A 405 23.43 0.41 2.30
N LEU A 406 22.25 -0.13 2.59
CA LEU A 406 20.99 0.38 2.06
C LEU A 406 20.71 1.75 2.69
N GLU A 407 20.51 2.76 1.86
CA GLU A 407 20.01 4.08 2.26
C GLU A 407 18.49 4.06 2.47
N ASP A 408 17.97 5.09 3.13
CA ASP A 408 16.58 5.31 3.54
C ASP A 408 15.58 4.84 2.48
N LYS A 409 15.76 5.21 1.20
CA LYS A 409 14.87 4.82 0.09
C LYS A 409 14.55 3.33 -0.08
N TYR A 410 15.28 2.45 0.61
CA TYR A 410 15.08 1.00 0.61
C TYR A 410 14.59 0.41 1.94
N VAL A 411 14.67 1.15 3.05
CA VAL A 411 14.48 0.63 4.41
C VAL A 411 13.82 1.69 5.30
N LEU A 412 12.89 1.24 6.15
CA LEU A 412 12.35 2.01 7.27
C LEU A 412 12.94 1.50 8.57
N VAL A 413 13.72 2.34 9.27
CA VAL A 413 14.23 2.02 10.60
C VAL A 413 13.14 2.21 11.67
N PRO A 414 13.28 1.63 12.88
CA PRO A 414 12.23 1.70 13.91
C PRO A 414 11.81 3.12 14.32
N ALA A 415 12.70 4.10 14.23
CA ALA A 415 12.40 5.49 14.53
C ALA A 415 11.39 6.07 13.52
N GLU A 416 11.60 5.85 12.23
CA GLU A 416 10.72 6.31 11.16
C GLU A 416 9.35 5.61 11.21
N GLN A 417 9.33 4.31 11.55
CA GLN A 417 8.09 3.58 11.80
C GLN A 417 7.29 4.19 12.97
N THR A 418 7.97 4.72 14.00
CA THR A 418 7.33 5.42 15.12
C THR A 418 6.69 6.74 14.67
N ILE A 419 7.36 7.48 13.77
CA ILE A 419 6.80 8.71 13.17
C ILE A 419 5.53 8.37 12.39
N ILE A 420 5.58 7.35 11.52
CA ILE A 420 4.43 6.86 10.74
C ILE A 420 3.26 6.48 11.64
N LYS A 421 3.52 5.67 12.68
CA LYS A 421 2.49 5.21 13.61
C LYS A 421 1.85 6.36 14.37
N THR A 422 2.65 7.34 14.79
CA THR A 422 2.16 8.53 15.50
C THR A 422 1.24 9.33 14.61
N ALA A 423 1.68 9.72 13.41
CA ALA A 423 0.87 10.48 12.46
C ALA A 423 -0.43 9.75 12.08
N THR A 424 -0.34 8.44 11.80
CA THR A 424 -1.51 7.61 11.47
C THR A 424 -2.54 7.63 12.60
N LYS A 425 -2.09 7.51 13.86
CA LYS A 425 -2.99 7.58 15.02
C LYS A 425 -3.67 8.94 15.11
N GLU A 426 -2.91 10.03 14.98
CA GLU A 426 -3.44 11.39 15.09
C GLU A 426 -4.47 11.72 14.00
N PHE A 427 -4.20 11.32 12.76
CA PHE A 427 -5.14 11.45 11.66
C PHE A 427 -6.40 10.61 11.90
N ASN A 428 -6.27 9.38 12.41
CA ASN A 428 -7.43 8.55 12.75
C ASN A 428 -8.27 9.15 13.87
N ASP A 429 -7.66 9.77 14.89
CA ASP A 429 -8.38 10.48 15.95
C ASP A 429 -9.23 11.62 15.37
N ILE A 430 -8.71 12.35 14.36
CA ILE A 430 -9.43 13.41 13.63
C ILE A 430 -10.61 12.81 12.82
N ILE A 431 -10.38 11.71 12.10
CA ILE A 431 -11.42 11.03 11.31
C ILE A 431 -12.59 10.61 12.22
N TRP A 432 -12.28 9.99 13.36
CA TRP A 432 -13.28 9.60 14.35
C TRP A 432 -14.05 10.79 14.92
N ALA A 433 -13.37 11.89 15.23
CA ALA A 433 -14.01 13.11 15.74
C ALA A 433 -14.98 13.71 14.70
N ALA A 434 -14.53 13.85 13.45
CA ALA A 434 -15.36 14.33 12.35
C ALA A 434 -16.60 13.44 12.14
N ALA A 435 -16.42 12.11 12.12
CA ALA A 435 -17.52 11.16 11.99
C ALA A 435 -18.58 11.32 13.08
N ARG A 436 -18.15 11.38 14.36
CA ARG A 436 -19.04 11.53 15.51
C ARG A 436 -19.84 12.82 15.44
N SER A 437 -19.18 13.94 15.09
CA SER A 437 -19.83 15.25 14.98
C SER A 437 -20.95 15.29 13.92
N LYS A 438 -20.86 14.43 12.89
CA LYS A 438 -21.82 14.32 11.80
C LYS A 438 -22.69 13.06 11.83
N LYS A 439 -22.54 12.23 12.87
CA LYS A 439 -23.24 10.94 13.02
C LYS A 439 -23.06 10.02 11.80
N LEU A 440 -21.85 9.99 11.25
CA LEU A 440 -21.49 9.14 10.10
C LEU A 440 -21.07 7.75 10.57
N ALA A 441 -21.29 6.75 9.71
CA ALA A 441 -20.72 5.42 9.92
C ALA A 441 -19.19 5.46 9.72
N VAL A 442 -18.46 4.61 10.44
CA VAL A 442 -17.00 4.52 10.34
C VAL A 442 -16.59 3.11 9.97
N ALA A 443 -15.93 2.94 8.82
CA ALA A 443 -15.24 1.70 8.48
C ALA A 443 -13.82 1.77 9.06
N ASP A 444 -13.55 1.03 10.13
CA ASP A 444 -12.24 1.06 10.81
C ASP A 444 -11.20 0.16 10.10
N MET A 445 -10.68 0.67 8.99
CA MET A 445 -9.67 0.00 8.17
C MET A 445 -8.34 -0.20 8.90
N ASN A 446 -8.04 0.60 9.92
CA ASN A 446 -6.90 0.40 10.81
C ASN A 446 -7.03 -0.91 11.60
N ALA A 447 -8.17 -1.10 12.27
CA ALA A 447 -8.46 -2.34 12.99
C ALA A 447 -8.52 -3.54 12.04
N ILE A 448 -9.19 -3.40 10.89
CA ILE A 448 -9.32 -4.46 9.88
C ILE A 448 -7.94 -4.93 9.39
N MET A 449 -7.01 -4.01 9.12
CA MET A 449 -5.66 -4.38 8.69
C MET A 449 -4.94 -5.21 9.76
N GLY A 450 -5.09 -4.85 11.04
CA GLY A 450 -4.56 -5.63 12.16
C GLY A 450 -5.00 -7.11 12.10
N TYR A 451 -6.26 -7.39 11.79
CA TYR A 451 -6.75 -8.77 11.64
C TYR A 451 -6.24 -9.45 10.37
N LEU A 452 -6.12 -8.73 9.25
CA LEU A 452 -5.65 -9.28 7.99
C LEU A 452 -4.22 -9.82 8.05
N THR A 453 -3.36 -9.24 8.89
CA THR A 453 -1.99 -9.74 9.11
C THR A 453 -1.95 -11.16 9.67
N GLY A 454 -2.95 -11.56 10.46
CA GLY A 454 -3.10 -12.93 10.96
C GLY A 454 -3.92 -13.85 10.04
N GLY A 455 -4.48 -13.30 8.96
CA GLY A 455 -5.44 -13.96 8.09
C GLY A 455 -6.87 -13.95 8.66
N ILE A 456 -7.86 -13.86 7.76
CA ILE A 456 -9.27 -13.82 8.10
C ILE A 456 -10.05 -14.90 7.35
N ARG A 457 -10.97 -15.57 8.04
CA ARG A 457 -11.94 -16.46 7.41
C ARG A 457 -13.27 -15.72 7.21
N LEU A 458 -13.80 -15.75 5.99
CA LEU A 458 -15.08 -15.10 5.67
C LEU A 458 -16.23 -16.09 5.58
N GLY A 459 -17.45 -15.56 5.42
CA GLY A 459 -18.69 -16.35 5.32
C GLY A 459 -18.76 -17.27 4.09
N ASP A 460 -17.89 -17.07 3.10
CA ASP A 460 -17.70 -18.00 1.97
C ASP A 460 -16.85 -19.24 2.34
N GLY A 461 -16.42 -19.33 3.60
CA GLY A 461 -15.61 -20.41 4.13
C GLY A 461 -14.12 -20.32 3.78
N GLN A 462 -13.72 -19.39 2.92
CA GLN A 462 -12.34 -19.20 2.47
C GLN A 462 -11.51 -18.42 3.47
N TRP A 463 -10.21 -18.68 3.44
CA TRP A 463 -9.20 -17.95 4.20
C TRP A 463 -8.52 -16.93 3.30
N TYR A 464 -8.49 -15.67 3.73
CA TYR A 464 -7.83 -14.57 3.04
C TYR A 464 -6.70 -13.97 3.89
N THR A 465 -5.71 -13.40 3.24
CA THR A 465 -4.49 -12.92 3.89
C THR A 465 -3.91 -11.66 3.24
N ALA A 466 -3.18 -10.89 4.04
CA ALA A 466 -2.31 -9.81 3.60
C ALA A 466 -0.91 -10.28 3.18
N ASP A 467 -0.58 -11.57 3.36
CA ASP A 467 0.69 -12.14 2.88
C ASP A 467 0.82 -11.95 1.36
N TYR A 468 2.00 -11.48 0.93
CA TYR A 468 2.30 -11.37 -0.49
C TYR A 468 2.39 -12.74 -1.17
N PHE A 469 2.45 -12.75 -2.50
CA PHE A 469 2.44 -13.96 -3.31
C PHE A 469 3.67 -14.84 -3.04
N LYS A 470 3.43 -16.12 -2.71
CA LYS A 470 4.43 -17.16 -2.47
C LYS A 470 4.25 -18.29 -3.49
N GLY A 471 4.39 -17.94 -4.77
CA GLY A 471 4.05 -18.82 -5.89
C GLY A 471 2.55 -19.14 -5.96
N THR A 472 2.19 -20.25 -6.61
CA THR A 472 0.78 -20.64 -6.83
C THR A 472 0.04 -21.08 -5.56
N GLY A 473 0.75 -21.33 -4.45
CA GLY A 473 0.18 -21.94 -3.23
C GLY A 473 -0.73 -21.04 -2.40
N ASN A 474 -0.63 -19.71 -2.51
CA ASN A 474 -1.47 -18.76 -1.76
C ASN A 474 -2.24 -17.74 -2.61
N MET A 475 -2.09 -17.74 -3.94
CA MET A 475 -2.62 -16.68 -4.81
C MET A 475 -4.14 -16.51 -4.75
N ASN A 476 -4.88 -17.58 -4.47
CA ASN A 476 -6.34 -17.54 -4.32
C ASN A 476 -6.79 -16.92 -2.99
N LYS A 477 -5.86 -16.68 -2.05
CA LYS A 477 -6.12 -16.15 -0.71
C LYS A 477 -5.59 -14.72 -0.52
N VAL A 478 -4.66 -14.28 -1.36
CA VAL A 478 -4.08 -12.93 -1.27
C VAL A 478 -5.12 -11.87 -1.65
N LEU A 479 -5.25 -10.84 -0.83
CA LEU A 479 -6.13 -9.69 -1.08
C LEU A 479 -5.44 -8.49 -1.73
N PHE A 480 -4.11 -8.45 -1.69
CA PHE A 480 -3.32 -7.36 -2.29
C PHE A 480 -2.98 -7.63 -3.76
N SER A 481 -2.74 -6.56 -4.49
CA SER A 481 -2.28 -6.56 -5.87
C SER A 481 -0.76 -6.63 -5.92
N LEU A 482 -0.18 -6.68 -7.13
CA LEU A 482 1.25 -6.88 -7.30
C LEU A 482 2.12 -5.70 -6.87
N ASP A 483 1.55 -4.52 -6.61
CA ASP A 483 2.32 -3.40 -6.03
C ASP A 483 2.56 -3.55 -4.52
N GLY A 484 1.93 -4.52 -3.87
CA GLY A 484 2.04 -4.77 -2.43
C GLY A 484 1.35 -3.71 -1.56
N VAL A 485 0.61 -2.78 -2.16
CA VAL A 485 -0.02 -1.64 -1.49
C VAL A 485 -1.53 -1.66 -1.64
N HIS A 486 -2.01 -1.81 -2.87
CA HIS A 486 -3.43 -1.72 -3.18
C HIS A 486 -4.10 -3.09 -3.19
N PRO A 487 -5.41 -3.19 -2.89
CA PRO A 487 -6.17 -4.41 -3.07
C PRO A 487 -6.21 -4.87 -4.54
N ASN A 488 -6.23 -6.19 -4.76
CA ASN A 488 -6.65 -6.76 -6.04
C ASN A 488 -8.20 -6.79 -6.11
N PRO A 489 -8.83 -7.25 -7.21
CA PRO A 489 -10.31 -7.28 -7.32
C PRO A 489 -11.02 -7.98 -6.15
N ARG A 490 -10.45 -9.07 -5.64
CA ARG A 490 -10.95 -9.78 -4.46
C ARG A 490 -10.77 -8.97 -3.18
N GLY A 491 -9.62 -8.33 -2.99
CA GLY A 491 -9.41 -7.41 -1.89
C GLY A 491 -10.38 -6.23 -1.91
N TYR A 492 -10.71 -5.71 -3.08
CA TYR A 492 -11.72 -4.66 -3.20
C TYR A 492 -13.14 -5.14 -2.85
N ALA A 493 -13.49 -6.38 -3.22
CA ALA A 493 -14.76 -6.98 -2.76
C ALA A 493 -14.80 -7.15 -1.23
N PHE A 494 -13.68 -7.52 -0.61
CA PHE A 494 -13.54 -7.56 0.84
C PHE A 494 -13.71 -6.16 1.46
N VAL A 495 -13.02 -5.14 0.94
CA VAL A 495 -13.19 -3.74 1.39
C VAL A 495 -14.64 -3.28 1.28
N ALA A 496 -15.30 -3.56 0.15
CA ALA A 496 -16.70 -3.22 -0.05
C ALA A 496 -17.59 -3.89 1.02
N ASN A 497 -17.32 -5.15 1.35
CA ASN A 497 -18.02 -5.85 2.43
C ASN A 497 -17.84 -5.19 3.80
N GLU A 498 -16.63 -4.78 4.17
CA GLU A 498 -16.40 -4.09 5.45
C GLU A 498 -17.17 -2.76 5.53
N ILE A 499 -17.31 -2.07 4.39
CA ILE A 499 -18.14 -0.86 4.30
C ILE A 499 -19.63 -1.21 4.38
N VAL A 500 -20.09 -2.26 3.69
CA VAL A 500 -21.50 -2.71 3.77
C VAL A 500 -21.89 -3.08 5.20
N LYS A 501 -21.01 -3.75 5.96
CA LYS A 501 -21.29 -4.10 7.37
C LYS A 501 -21.62 -2.86 8.20
N VAL A 502 -20.79 -1.82 8.13
CA VAL A 502 -21.00 -0.61 8.93
C VAL A 502 -22.21 0.19 8.44
N ILE A 503 -22.55 0.13 7.14
CA ILE A 503 -23.80 0.70 6.61
C ILE A 503 -25.01 -0.04 7.20
N ASN A 504 -25.02 -1.37 7.13
CA ASN A 504 -26.12 -2.19 7.64
C ASN A 504 -26.33 -1.98 9.14
N GLU A 505 -25.24 -1.90 9.92
CA GLU A 505 -25.30 -1.68 11.37
C GLU A 505 -25.77 -0.27 11.73
N HIS A 506 -25.13 0.76 11.13
CA HIS A 506 -25.33 2.15 11.53
C HIS A 506 -26.63 2.74 10.97
N TYR A 507 -26.96 2.45 9.71
CA TYR A 507 -28.15 2.98 9.04
C TYR A 507 -29.33 2.01 9.03
N LYS A 508 -29.24 0.88 9.74
CA LYS A 508 -30.27 -0.17 9.79
C LYS A 508 -30.65 -0.68 8.40
N ALA A 509 -29.70 -0.65 7.48
CA ALA A 509 -29.87 -1.18 6.14
C ALA A 509 -29.73 -2.71 6.15
N LYS A 510 -30.20 -3.33 5.07
CA LYS A 510 -30.02 -4.74 4.77
C LYS A 510 -29.53 -4.83 3.33
N LEU A 511 -28.26 -4.50 3.12
CA LEU A 511 -27.61 -4.62 1.82
C LEU A 511 -26.98 -6.01 1.67
N PRO A 512 -27.00 -6.59 0.45
CA PRO A 512 -26.31 -7.83 0.17
C PRO A 512 -24.80 -7.70 0.34
N MET A 513 -24.19 -8.80 0.78
CA MET A 513 -22.73 -8.95 0.86
C MET A 513 -22.20 -9.55 -0.44
N LEU A 514 -21.01 -9.13 -0.84
CA LEU A 514 -20.25 -9.74 -1.92
C LEU A 514 -19.58 -11.03 -1.45
N VAL A 515 -19.30 -11.94 -2.38
CA VAL A 515 -18.49 -13.14 -2.14
C VAL A 515 -17.09 -12.89 -2.75
N PRO A 516 -16.05 -12.55 -1.97
CA PRO A 516 -14.73 -12.22 -2.51
C PRO A 516 -14.12 -13.33 -3.38
N GLY A 517 -14.43 -14.60 -3.10
CA GLY A 517 -13.98 -15.74 -3.89
C GLY A 517 -14.42 -15.71 -5.36
N ASN A 518 -15.49 -14.97 -5.68
CA ASN A 518 -16.00 -14.82 -7.06
C ASN A 518 -15.21 -13.78 -7.88
N TYR A 519 -14.28 -13.07 -7.25
CA TYR A 519 -13.47 -12.04 -7.90
C TYR A 519 -12.07 -12.59 -8.24
N PRO A 520 -11.49 -12.16 -9.36
CA PRO A 520 -10.18 -12.62 -9.78
C PRO A 520 -9.08 -12.17 -8.81
N GLY A 521 -7.97 -12.91 -8.81
CA GLY A 521 -6.72 -12.50 -8.16
C GLY A 521 -5.85 -11.69 -9.12
N VAL A 522 -4.54 -11.82 -8.98
CA VAL A 522 -3.57 -11.18 -9.88
C VAL A 522 -3.51 -11.84 -11.25
N THR A 523 -3.10 -11.06 -12.24
CA THR A 523 -2.91 -11.53 -13.62
C THR A 523 -1.58 -12.29 -13.74
N ILE A 524 -1.64 -13.52 -14.26
CA ILE A 524 -0.48 -14.36 -14.56
C ILE A 524 -0.38 -14.54 -16.07
N LYS A 525 0.82 -14.36 -16.62
CA LYS A 525 1.12 -14.67 -18.02
C LYS A 525 2.30 -15.63 -18.14
N ALA A 526 2.28 -16.45 -19.19
CA ALA A 526 3.36 -17.38 -19.51
C ALA A 526 4.68 -16.65 -19.83
N SER A 527 4.58 -15.52 -20.53
CA SER A 527 5.65 -14.59 -20.87
C SER A 527 5.11 -13.16 -20.87
N ASN A 528 6.00 -12.15 -20.80
CA ASN A 528 5.60 -10.75 -21.01
C ASN A 528 5.19 -10.48 -22.46
#